data_AF-A0A0C3N9D2-F1
#
_entry.id   AF-A0A0C3N9D2-F1
#
_cell.length_a   1.000
_cell.length_b   1.000
_cell.length_c   1.000
_cell.angle_alpha   90.00
_cell.angle_beta   90.00
_cell.angle_gamma   90.00
#
_symmetry.space_group_name_H-M   'P 1'
#
loop_
_entity.id
_entity.type
_entity.pdbx_description
1 polymer ?
#
loop_
_entity_poly.entity_id
_entity_poly.type
_entity_poly.pdbx_seq_one_letter_code
_entity_poly.pdbx_strand_id
1 'polypeptide(L)'
;MEASTQTAASGKGLTELDAADRVAQEVWGLTADEMRRAKVLAQGPRKNFSVANLSPLEILGIHARNDAERRQYAERFARIFRADVERSIAWDRAYQEAMAKLYPNDPMISYEGMPKVQSPVGAADMLNVPRTQIVEKPAPSSQIPARRSK
;
A
#
# COMPACT_ATOMS: atom_id res chain seq x y z
N MET A 1 53.12 -1.20 16.98
CA MET A 1 51.92 -1.08 17.84
C MET A 1 50.99 -0.04 17.21
N GLU A 2 50.25 -0.32 16.13
CA GLU A 2 49.38 0.69 15.49
C GLU A 2 48.11 0.10 14.84
N ALA A 3 47.53 -0.97 15.41
CA ALA A 3 46.31 -1.58 14.87
C ALA A 3 45.02 -1.29 15.69
N SER A 4 45.12 -0.57 16.82
CA SER A 4 44.01 -0.48 17.78
C SER A 4 43.09 0.74 17.63
N THR A 5 43.38 1.67 16.72
CA THR A 5 42.65 2.96 16.66
C THR A 5 41.52 2.98 15.62
N GLN A 6 41.50 2.06 14.66
CA GLN A 6 40.56 2.13 13.53
C GLN A 6 39.15 1.57 13.85
N THR A 7 39.04 0.63 14.79
CA THR A 7 37.75 0.06 15.21
C THR A 7 36.96 1.01 16.13
N ALA A 8 37.67 1.84 16.92
CA ALA A 8 37.05 2.78 17.85
C ALA A 8 36.44 4.02 17.16
N ALA A 9 37.06 4.49 16.07
CA ALA A 9 36.57 5.62 15.30
C ALA A 9 35.27 5.29 14.53
N SER A 10 35.19 4.09 13.95
CA SER A 10 33.97 3.60 13.28
C SER A 10 32.81 3.37 14.26
N GLY A 11 33.07 2.98 15.51
CA GLY A 11 32.03 2.81 16.53
C GLY A 11 31.43 4.12 17.06
N LYS A 12 32.18 5.23 16.99
CA LYS A 12 31.75 6.53 17.52
C LYS A 12 30.74 7.23 16.59
N GLY A 13 30.94 7.17 15.27
CA GLY A 13 29.98 7.70 14.29
C GLY A 13 28.65 6.94 14.22
N LEU A 14 28.63 5.69 14.72
CA LEU A 14 27.42 4.86 14.79
C LEU A 14 26.56 5.12 16.01
N THR A 15 27.17 5.67 17.06
CA THR A 15 26.52 5.95 18.34
C THR A 15 26.13 7.42 18.49
N GLU A 16 26.65 8.32 17.65
CA GLU A 16 26.18 9.70 17.59
C GLU A 16 24.96 9.84 16.65
N LEU A 17 23.92 10.53 17.14
CA LEU A 17 22.69 10.82 16.40
C LEU A 17 22.86 12.14 15.63
N ASP A 18 22.78 12.06 14.31
CA ASP A 18 22.79 13.22 13.43
C ASP A 18 21.39 13.86 13.32
N ALA A 19 21.26 14.90 12.49
CA ALA A 19 19.98 15.59 12.33
C ALA A 19 18.89 14.69 11.70
N ALA A 20 19.26 13.81 10.76
CA ALA A 20 18.32 12.90 10.13
C ALA A 20 17.86 11.83 11.13
N ASP A 21 18.76 11.34 11.98
CA ASP A 21 18.43 10.40 13.04
C ASP A 21 17.43 11.01 14.04
N ARG A 22 17.58 12.29 14.38
CA ARG A 22 16.64 12.99 15.29
C ARG A 22 15.25 13.16 14.68
N VAL A 23 15.19 13.48 13.38
CA VAL A 23 13.91 13.53 12.66
C VAL A 23 13.25 12.15 12.65
N ALA A 24 14.02 11.10 12.33
CA ALA A 24 13.51 9.73 12.35
C ALA A 24 13.07 9.33 13.77
N GLN A 25 13.83 9.71 14.80
CA GLN A 25 13.48 9.47 16.19
C GLN A 25 12.12 10.09 16.53
N GLU A 26 11.86 11.33 16.14
CA GLU A 26 10.58 12.02 16.38
C GLU A 26 9.44 11.38 15.58
N VAL A 27 9.63 11.13 14.28
CA VAL A 27 8.61 10.55 13.39
C VAL A 27 8.17 9.16 13.87
N TRP A 28 9.13 8.35 14.32
CA TRP A 28 8.86 6.98 14.76
C TRP A 28 8.60 6.88 16.28
N GLY A 29 8.63 8.00 17.01
CA GLY A 29 8.39 8.04 18.46
C GLY A 29 9.39 7.20 19.26
N LEU A 30 10.67 7.24 18.86
CA LEU A 30 11.74 6.48 19.48
C LEU A 30 12.46 7.31 20.56
N THR A 31 13.06 6.60 21.51
CA THR A 31 14.06 7.17 22.41
C THR A 31 15.41 7.29 21.71
N ALA A 32 16.31 8.11 22.25
CA ALA A 32 17.67 8.23 21.72
C ALA A 32 18.44 6.89 21.77
N ASP A 33 18.13 6.02 22.72
CA ASP A 33 18.74 4.70 22.85
C ASP A 33 18.22 3.71 21.80
N GLU A 34 16.90 3.70 21.59
CA GLU A 34 16.26 2.91 20.53
C GLU A 34 16.80 3.33 19.15
N MET A 35 16.92 4.63 18.89
CA MET A 35 17.44 5.13 17.60
C MET A 35 18.91 4.75 17.38
N ARG A 36 19.77 4.89 18.40
CA ARG A 36 21.18 4.46 18.32
C ARG A 36 21.28 2.95 18.05
N ARG A 37 20.48 2.15 18.75
CA ARG A 37 20.43 0.69 18.52
C ARG A 37 19.97 0.37 17.11
N ALA A 38 18.93 1.02 16.61
CA ALA A 38 18.44 0.83 15.25
C ALA A 38 19.54 1.14 14.21
N LYS A 39 20.29 2.23 14.39
CA LYS A 39 21.42 2.62 13.52
C LYS A 39 22.51 1.56 13.47
N VAL A 40 22.92 1.00 14.62
CA VAL A 40 23.90 -0.09 14.66
C VAL A 40 23.35 -1.35 13.98
N LEU A 41 22.10 -1.72 14.24
CA LEU A 41 21.47 -2.90 13.64
C LEU A 41 21.28 -2.76 12.12
N ALA A 42 21.00 -1.55 11.63
CA ALA A 42 20.84 -1.25 10.21
C ALA A 42 22.13 -1.53 9.41
N GLN A 43 23.30 -1.36 10.04
CA GLN A 43 24.60 -1.63 9.42
C GLN A 43 25.06 -3.08 9.55
N GLY A 44 24.34 -3.90 10.33
CA GLY A 44 24.62 -5.32 10.48
C GLY A 44 24.23 -6.14 9.24
N PRO A 45 24.24 -7.48 9.36
CA PRO A 45 23.90 -8.40 8.26
C PRO A 45 22.54 -8.09 7.60
N ARG A 46 21.63 -7.45 8.35
CA ARG A 46 20.32 -7.00 7.88
C ARG A 46 20.41 -6.17 6.59
N LYS A 47 21.46 -5.34 6.41
CA LYS A 47 21.67 -4.54 5.20
C LYS A 47 21.67 -5.39 3.92
N ASN A 48 22.12 -6.64 4.01
CA ASN A 48 22.24 -7.53 2.85
C ASN A 48 20.97 -8.36 2.57
N PHE A 49 20.08 -8.50 3.56
CA PHE A 49 18.87 -9.33 3.47
C PHE A 49 17.58 -8.53 3.31
N SER A 50 17.70 -7.21 3.16
CA SER A 50 16.58 -6.29 3.31
C SER A 50 16.42 -5.38 2.12
N VAL A 51 15.18 -4.96 1.89
CA VAL A 51 14.88 -3.77 1.10
C VAL A 51 15.67 -2.58 1.64
N ALA A 52 16.20 -1.78 0.71
CA ALA A 52 16.77 -0.49 1.06
C ALA A 52 15.66 0.34 1.72
N ASN A 53 15.89 0.83 2.94
CA ASN A 53 15.04 1.76 3.71
C ASN A 53 13.99 1.16 4.66
N LEU A 54 14.28 0.08 5.40
CA LEU A 54 13.44 -0.24 6.56
C LEU A 54 13.40 0.89 7.59
N SER A 55 12.24 1.09 8.20
CA SER A 55 12.13 2.05 9.30
C SER A 55 12.97 1.60 10.51
N PRO A 56 13.49 2.54 11.32
CA PRO A 56 14.18 2.22 12.56
C PRO A 56 13.34 1.37 13.51
N LEU A 57 12.02 1.59 13.53
CA LEU A 57 11.07 0.82 14.36
C LEU A 57 10.95 -0.64 13.90
N GLU A 58 10.88 -0.91 12.59
CA GLU A 58 10.88 -2.27 12.06
C GLU A 58 12.21 -2.99 12.33
N ILE A 59 13.34 -2.28 12.20
CA ILE A 59 14.66 -2.83 12.51
C ILE A 59 14.70 -3.31 13.97
N LEU A 60 14.21 -2.49 14.91
CA LEU A 60 14.10 -2.86 16.31
C LEU A 60 13.16 -4.05 16.54
N GLY A 61 12.02 -4.09 15.86
CA GLY A 61 11.06 -5.20 15.93
C GLY A 61 11.64 -6.54 15.45
N ILE A 62 12.35 -6.53 14.33
CA ILE A 62 12.96 -7.74 13.76
C ILE A 62 14.06 -8.27 14.68
N HIS A 63 14.88 -7.36 15.22
CA HIS A 63 16.00 -7.65 16.13
C HIS A 63 15.63 -7.52 17.61
N ALA A 64 14.36 -7.71 17.95
CA ALA A 64 13.91 -7.69 19.33
C ALA A 64 14.60 -8.79 20.15
N ARG A 65 14.97 -8.47 21.39
CA ARG A 65 15.65 -9.37 22.35
C ARG A 65 14.72 -10.45 22.88
N ASN A 66 13.43 -10.20 22.89
CA ASN A 66 12.40 -11.10 23.37
C ASN A 66 11.05 -10.80 22.70
N ASP A 67 10.07 -11.68 22.91
CA ASP A 67 8.76 -11.58 22.28
C ASP A 67 7.93 -10.39 22.78
N ALA A 68 8.13 -9.96 24.02
CA ALA A 68 7.45 -8.78 24.54
C ALA A 68 7.93 -7.51 23.82
N GLU A 69 9.24 -7.34 23.67
CA GLU A 69 9.84 -6.24 22.92
C GLU A 69 9.38 -6.27 21.46
N ARG A 70 9.34 -7.45 20.83
CA ARG A 70 8.85 -7.63 19.46
C ARG A 70 7.41 -7.16 19.30
N ARG A 71 6.51 -7.56 20.23
CA ARG A 71 5.09 -7.16 20.23
C ARG A 71 4.94 -5.66 20.41
N GLN A 72 5.67 -5.07 21.35
CA GLN A 72 5.60 -3.62 21.58
C GLN A 72 5.97 -2.80 20.34
N TYR A 73 7.04 -3.17 19.62
CA TYR A 73 7.40 -2.48 18.38
C TYR A 73 6.39 -2.73 17.27
N ALA A 74 5.89 -3.95 17.13
CA ALA A 74 4.86 -4.29 16.14
C ALA A 74 3.55 -3.50 16.38
N GLU A 75 3.12 -3.36 17.63
CA GLU A 75 1.93 -2.57 17.98
C GLU A 75 2.12 -1.08 17.72
N ARG A 76 3.31 -0.51 18.04
CA ARG A 76 3.62 0.88 17.70
C ARG A 76 3.58 1.09 16.18
N PHE A 77 4.19 0.19 15.42
CA PHE A 77 4.20 0.26 13.96
C PHE A 77 2.78 0.18 13.40
N ALA A 78 1.98 -0.77 13.88
CA ALA A 78 0.59 -0.93 13.43
C ALA A 78 -0.25 0.34 13.64
N ARG A 79 -0.08 1.04 14.77
CA ARG A 79 -0.78 2.31 15.03
C ARG A 79 -0.35 3.42 14.06
N ILE A 80 0.95 3.57 13.83
CA ILE A 80 1.48 4.58 12.90
C ILE A 80 0.99 4.27 11.48
N PHE A 81 1.13 3.03 11.03
CA PHE A 81 0.71 2.59 9.71
C PHE A 81 -0.79 2.78 9.50
N ARG A 82 -1.61 2.47 10.51
CA ARG A 82 -3.05 2.70 10.44
C ARG A 82 -3.39 4.17 10.22
N ALA A 83 -2.76 5.08 10.97
CA ALA A 83 -2.98 6.52 10.82
C ALA A 83 -2.55 7.02 9.43
N ASP A 84 -1.48 6.46 8.86
CA ASP A 84 -1.01 6.81 7.52
C ASP A 84 -1.96 6.34 6.41
N VAL A 85 -2.47 5.11 6.53
CA VAL A 85 -3.49 4.56 5.63
C VAL A 85 -4.76 5.40 5.66
N GLU A 86 -5.19 5.85 6.84
CA GLU A 86 -6.37 6.72 6.97
C GLU A 86 -6.19 8.06 6.24
N ARG A 87 -5.00 8.66 6.30
CA ARG A 87 -4.70 9.88 5.51
C ARG A 87 -4.70 9.60 4.01
N SER A 88 -4.14 8.47 3.60
CA SER A 88 -4.10 8.06 2.19
C SER A 88 -5.51 7.87 1.62
N ILE A 89 -6.42 7.24 2.38
CA ILE A 89 -7.83 7.08 2.01
C ILE A 89 -8.54 8.43 1.95
N ALA A 90 -8.31 9.32 2.92
CA ALA A 90 -8.90 10.65 2.91
C ALA A 90 -8.45 11.47 1.68
N TRP A 91 -7.17 11.35 1.32
CA TRP A 91 -6.62 11.99 0.12
C TRP A 91 -7.20 11.39 -1.16
N ASP A 92 -7.28 10.07 -1.27
CA ASP A 92 -7.87 9.39 -2.43
C ASP A 92 -9.30 9.86 -2.67
N ARG A 93 -10.12 9.93 -1.62
CA ARG A 93 -11.47 10.47 -1.73
C ARG A 93 -11.50 11.90 -2.25
N ALA A 94 -10.65 12.79 -1.71
CA ALA A 94 -10.57 14.17 -2.16
C ALA A 94 -10.09 14.28 -3.62
N TYR A 95 -9.16 13.41 -4.01
CA TYR A 95 -8.68 13.31 -5.38
C TYR A 95 -9.79 12.87 -6.33
N GLN A 96 -10.56 11.85 -5.98
CA GLN A 96 -11.69 11.38 -6.78
C GLN A 96 -12.79 12.44 -6.94
N GLU A 97 -13.09 13.19 -5.86
CA GLU A 97 -14.02 14.34 -5.92
C GLU A 97 -13.48 15.46 -6.84
N ALA A 98 -12.17 15.74 -6.78
CA ALA A 98 -11.53 16.71 -7.67
C ALA A 98 -11.55 16.25 -9.13
N MET A 99 -11.30 14.98 -9.40
CA MET A 99 -11.36 14.38 -10.73
C MET A 99 -12.75 14.53 -11.34
N ALA A 100 -13.81 14.19 -10.59
CA ALA A 100 -15.18 14.32 -11.05
C ALA A 100 -15.57 15.79 -11.35
N LYS A 101 -15.06 16.73 -10.57
CA LYS A 101 -15.32 18.18 -10.77
C LYS A 101 -14.58 18.75 -11.97
N LEU A 102 -13.31 18.38 -12.16
CA LEU A 102 -12.46 18.93 -13.22
C LEU A 102 -12.73 18.28 -14.57
N TYR A 103 -13.11 17.00 -14.58
CA TYR A 103 -13.30 16.20 -15.79
C TYR A 103 -14.67 15.49 -15.81
N PRO A 104 -15.79 16.22 -15.75
CA PRO A 104 -17.13 15.62 -15.61
C PRO A 104 -17.61 14.85 -16.85
N ASN A 105 -17.03 15.14 -18.03
CA ASN A 105 -17.41 14.54 -19.31
C ASN A 105 -16.31 13.64 -19.88
N ASP A 106 -15.25 13.35 -19.12
CA ASP A 106 -14.18 12.47 -19.57
C ASP A 106 -14.59 11.01 -19.24
N PRO A 107 -14.94 10.19 -20.24
CA PRO A 107 -15.44 8.85 -19.99
C PRO A 107 -14.34 7.98 -19.39
N MET A 108 -14.57 7.45 -18.18
CA MET A 108 -13.61 6.56 -17.50
C MET A 108 -13.28 5.30 -18.32
N ILE A 109 -14.18 4.91 -19.23
CA ILE A 109 -13.99 3.90 -20.27
C ILE A 109 -14.48 4.50 -21.59
N SER A 110 -13.57 4.68 -22.55
CA SER A 110 -13.95 5.00 -23.93
C SER A 110 -14.25 3.72 -24.69
N TYR A 111 -15.43 3.66 -25.29
CA TYR A 111 -15.83 2.60 -26.22
C TYR A 111 -15.75 3.08 -27.69
N GLU A 112 -15.17 4.26 -27.91
CA GLU A 112 -14.97 4.83 -29.25
C GLU A 112 -13.96 3.94 -30.02
N GLY A 113 -14.35 3.45 -31.20
CA GLY A 113 -13.52 2.56 -32.01
C GLY A 113 -13.51 1.08 -31.59
N MET A 114 -14.24 0.69 -30.54
CA MET A 114 -14.40 -0.74 -30.20
C MET A 114 -15.40 -1.42 -31.15
N PRO A 115 -15.16 -2.68 -31.55
CA PRO A 115 -16.11 -3.43 -32.34
C PRO A 115 -17.39 -3.69 -31.54
N LYS A 116 -18.54 -3.37 -32.12
CA LYS A 116 -19.84 -3.60 -31.50
C LYS A 116 -20.07 -5.09 -31.26
N VAL A 117 -20.60 -5.45 -30.10
CA VAL A 117 -20.81 -6.84 -29.69
C VAL A 117 -22.25 -7.25 -30.01
N GLN A 118 -22.44 -8.42 -30.61
CA GLN A 118 -23.78 -9.00 -30.80
C GLN A 118 -24.30 -9.53 -29.47
N SER A 119 -25.33 -8.91 -28.92
CA SER A 119 -25.94 -9.30 -27.64
C SER A 119 -27.42 -8.92 -27.60
N PRO A 120 -28.28 -9.66 -26.90
CA PRO A 120 -29.60 -9.16 -26.54
C PRO A 120 -29.45 -7.95 -25.61
N VAL A 121 -30.32 -6.94 -25.79
CA VAL A 121 -30.33 -5.69 -25.01
C VAL A 121 -30.44 -5.98 -23.50
N GLY A 122 -31.25 -6.96 -23.11
CA GLY A 122 -31.40 -7.35 -21.70
C GLY A 122 -30.11 -7.85 -21.05
N ALA A 123 -29.22 -8.53 -21.78
CA ALA A 123 -27.94 -8.98 -21.24
C ALA A 123 -26.94 -7.82 -21.09
N ALA A 124 -27.02 -6.82 -21.95
CA ALA A 124 -26.16 -5.66 -21.87
C ALA A 124 -26.59 -4.68 -20.77
N ASP A 125 -27.90 -4.51 -20.56
CA ASP A 125 -28.43 -3.74 -19.43
C ASP A 125 -28.00 -4.35 -18.09
N MET A 126 -27.96 -5.69 -17.99
CA MET A 126 -27.46 -6.41 -16.82
C MET A 126 -25.97 -6.19 -16.53
N LEU A 127 -25.18 -5.87 -17.56
CA LEU A 127 -23.73 -5.66 -17.47
C LEU A 127 -23.34 -4.18 -17.54
N ASN A 128 -24.31 -3.26 -17.44
CA ASN A 128 -24.12 -1.82 -17.58
C ASN A 128 -23.38 -1.41 -18.87
N VAL A 129 -23.52 -2.19 -19.94
CA VAL A 129 -22.91 -1.89 -21.24
C VAL A 129 -23.79 -0.89 -21.99
N PRO A 130 -23.23 0.21 -22.54
CA PRO A 130 -24.00 1.18 -23.31
C PRO A 130 -24.67 0.53 -24.52
N ARG A 131 -25.96 0.78 -24.75
CA ARG A 131 -26.70 0.22 -25.90
C ARG A 131 -26.15 0.64 -27.26
N THR A 132 -25.41 1.75 -27.31
CA THR A 132 -24.66 2.20 -28.50
C THR A 132 -23.56 1.22 -28.95
N GLN A 133 -23.12 0.33 -28.05
CA GLN A 133 -22.08 -0.68 -28.27
C GLN A 133 -22.63 -2.07 -28.65
N ILE A 134 -23.95 -2.21 -28.78
CA ILE A 134 -24.61 -3.49 -29.06
C ILE A 134 -25.16 -3.52 -30.48
N VAL A 135 -25.03 -4.67 -31.14
CA VAL A 135 -25.90 -5.06 -32.26
C VAL A 135 -26.94 -6.01 -31.71
N GLU A 136 -28.20 -5.58 -31.64
CA GLU A 136 -29.28 -6.36 -31.05
C GLU A 136 -29.44 -7.70 -31.79
N LYS A 137 -29.28 -8.79 -31.04
CA LYS A 137 -29.65 -10.14 -31.46
C LYS A 137 -30.67 -10.67 -30.47
N PRO A 138 -31.93 -10.89 -30.88
CA PRO A 138 -32.95 -11.40 -29.96
C PRO A 138 -32.51 -12.75 -29.40
N ALA A 139 -32.63 -12.91 -28.09
CA ALA A 139 -32.37 -14.19 -27.44
C ALA A 139 -33.31 -15.26 -28.03
N PRO A 140 -32.84 -16.50 -28.26
CA PRO A 140 -33.72 -17.57 -28.68
C PRO A 140 -34.82 -17.72 -27.63
N SER A 141 -36.08 -17.57 -28.05
CA SER A 141 -37.24 -17.71 -27.18
C SER A 141 -37.17 -19.05 -26.46
N SER A 142 -36.96 -19.05 -25.15
CA SER A 142 -37.17 -20.23 -24.33
C SER A 142 -38.66 -20.54 -24.38
N GLN A 143 -39.06 -21.44 -25.27
CA GLN A 143 -40.40 -21.98 -25.29
C GLN A 143 -40.61 -22.67 -23.94
N ILE A 144 -41.42 -22.06 -23.08
CA ILE A 144 -41.91 -22.69 -21.85
C ILE A 144 -42.78 -23.85 -22.31
N PRO A 145 -42.45 -25.12 -22.00
CA PRO A 145 -43.29 -26.23 -22.42
C PRO A 145 -44.65 -26.08 -21.74
N ALA A 146 -45.71 -26.03 -22.55
CA ALA A 146 -47.08 -25.92 -22.09
C ALA A 146 -47.37 -27.06 -21.10
N ARG A 147 -47.76 -26.68 -19.87
CA ARG A 147 -48.18 -27.61 -18.82
C ARG A 147 -49.38 -28.40 -19.36
N ARG A 148 -49.17 -29.66 -19.75
CA ARG A 148 -50.25 -30.57 -20.13
C ARG A 148 -51.12 -30.80 -18.90
N SER A 149 -52.32 -30.25 -18.93
CA SER A 149 -53.41 -30.60 -18.01
C SER A 149 -54.16 -31.80 -18.58
N LYS A 150 -53.97 -32.98 -17.98
CA LYS A 150 -54.99 -34.01 -17.69
C LYS A 150 -54.33 -35.24 -17.11
#